data_AF-A0A239NAD5-F1
#
_entry.id   AF-A0A239NAD5-F1
#
_cell.length_a   1.000
_cell.length_b   1.000
_cell.length_c   1.000
_cell.angle_alpha   90.00
_cell.angle_beta   90.00
_cell.angle_gamma   90.00
#
_symmetry.space_group_name_H-M   'P 1'
#
loop_
_entity.id
_entity.type
_entity.pdbx_description
1 polymer ?
#
loop_
_entity_poly.entity_id
_entity_poly.type
_entity_poly.pdbx_seq_one_letter_code
_entity_poly.pdbx_strand_id
1 'polypeptide(L)'
;MRSISASVRDASGDLEDRETLRFFVESLLAEYRAVESKIARAYLLLLSIGAVYVFLRIGVVGELSMGPVKISKLEPIRLGIPPVLAYLAYSVSALIGRSVMIDAICDEVFRKFLPGVYRQQLHTSLTPSSTIVSSDVEMVDFIGGPTLLAWGVALKNTVVVCIPYVIAIAAVVYLFLDPGAPGPAVWIGAAVSALFVVFGAVHLVVAFVVELNKG
;
A
#
# COMPACT_ATOMS: atom_id res chain seq x y z
N MET A 1 -20.31 4.35 -8.74
CA MET A 1 -19.93 3.04 -8.17
C MET A 1 -21.19 2.36 -7.66
N ARG A 2 -21.51 1.13 -8.10
CA ARG A 2 -22.52 0.32 -7.40
C ARG A 2 -21.98 0.00 -6.01
N SER A 3 -22.83 0.02 -4.98
CA SER A 3 -22.44 -0.36 -3.62
C SER A 3 -21.95 -1.82 -3.61
N ILE A 4 -20.87 -2.11 -2.88
CA ILE A 4 -20.36 -3.49 -2.70
C ILE A 4 -21.48 -4.40 -2.19
N SER A 5 -22.32 -3.91 -1.29
CA SER A 5 -23.50 -4.62 -0.78
C SER A 5 -24.54 -4.95 -1.86
N ALA A 6 -24.69 -4.10 -2.88
CA ALA A 6 -25.58 -4.37 -4.01
C ALA A 6 -25.01 -5.48 -4.91
N SER A 7 -23.71 -5.46 -5.18
CA SER A 7 -23.05 -6.50 -5.98
C SER A 7 -23.06 -7.88 -5.28
N VAL A 8 -22.83 -7.91 -3.96
CA VAL A 8 -22.95 -9.14 -3.15
C VAL A 8 -24.42 -9.57 -3.00
N ARG A 9 -25.37 -8.64 -3.12
CA ARG A 9 -26.80 -8.96 -3.20
C ARG A 9 -27.18 -9.62 -4.52
N ASP A 10 -26.69 -9.11 -5.64
CA ASP A 10 -26.98 -9.69 -6.95
C ASP A 10 -26.33 -11.08 -7.09
N ALA A 11 -25.15 -11.31 -6.50
CA ALA A 11 -24.45 -12.59 -6.55
C ALA A 11 -24.98 -13.67 -5.58
N SER A 12 -25.96 -13.37 -4.72
CA SER A 12 -26.32 -14.33 -3.66
C SER A 12 -27.07 -15.56 -4.11
N GLY A 13 -27.76 -15.53 -5.24
CA GLY A 13 -28.42 -16.74 -5.76
C GLY A 13 -27.43 -17.86 -6.08
N ASP A 14 -26.22 -17.50 -6.54
CA ASP A 14 -25.17 -18.46 -6.88
C ASP A 14 -24.32 -18.87 -5.67
N LEU A 15 -24.28 -18.05 -4.62
CA LEU A 15 -23.46 -18.25 -3.41
C LEU A 15 -24.20 -18.99 -2.27
N GLU A 16 -25.46 -19.41 -2.48
CA GLU A 16 -26.22 -20.19 -1.48
C GLU A 16 -25.70 -21.62 -1.33
N ASP A 17 -25.04 -22.16 -2.36
CA ASP A 17 -24.34 -23.43 -2.25
C ASP A 17 -23.10 -23.31 -1.36
N ARG A 18 -22.99 -24.22 -0.38
CA ARG A 18 -21.90 -24.20 0.62
C ARG A 18 -20.54 -24.44 -0.01
N GLU A 19 -20.46 -25.25 -1.05
CA GLU A 19 -19.19 -25.54 -1.72
C GLU A 19 -18.72 -24.31 -2.52
N THR A 20 -19.64 -23.66 -3.21
CA THR A 20 -19.39 -22.41 -3.93
C THR A 20 -18.98 -21.27 -2.99
N LEU A 21 -19.69 -21.10 -1.87
CA LEU A 21 -19.33 -20.11 -0.85
C LEU A 21 -17.94 -20.37 -0.26
N ARG A 22 -17.62 -21.63 0.04
CA ARG A 22 -16.31 -22.03 0.56
C ARG A 22 -15.21 -21.69 -0.43
N PHE A 23 -15.37 -22.07 -1.70
CA PHE A 23 -14.40 -21.76 -2.75
C PHE A 23 -14.20 -20.26 -2.93
N PHE A 24 -15.29 -19.49 -2.88
CA PHE A 24 -15.25 -18.03 -2.96
C PHE A 24 -14.47 -17.41 -1.80
N VAL A 25 -14.76 -17.80 -0.55
CA VAL A 25 -14.06 -17.31 0.64
C VAL A 25 -12.58 -17.70 0.62
N GLU A 26 -12.25 -18.94 0.25
CA GLU A 26 -10.86 -19.40 0.12
C GLU A 26 -10.10 -18.58 -0.94
N SER A 27 -10.73 -18.30 -2.09
CA SER A 27 -10.16 -17.48 -3.16
C SER A 27 -9.94 -16.03 -2.71
N LEU A 28 -10.91 -15.46 -1.98
CA LEU A 28 -10.85 -14.09 -1.47
C LEU A 28 -9.71 -13.93 -0.44
N LEU A 29 -9.58 -14.88 0.48
CA LEU A 29 -8.49 -14.91 1.47
C LEU A 29 -7.12 -15.12 0.81
N ALA A 30 -7.04 -15.95 -0.23
CA ALA A 30 -5.82 -16.14 -1.00
C ALA A 30 -5.38 -14.84 -1.71
N GLU A 31 -6.33 -14.13 -2.33
CA GLU A 31 -6.06 -12.84 -2.96
C GLU A 31 -5.63 -11.78 -1.92
N TYR A 32 -6.28 -11.75 -0.76
CA TYR A 32 -5.89 -10.87 0.36
C TYR A 32 -4.41 -11.09 0.73
N ARG A 33 -4.02 -12.34 1.00
CA ARG A 33 -2.62 -12.68 1.34
C ARG A 33 -1.63 -12.31 0.24
N ALA A 34 -2.04 -12.48 -1.02
CA ALA A 34 -1.22 -12.11 -2.17
C ALA A 34 -1.01 -10.59 -2.26
N VAL A 35 -2.05 -9.79 -2.00
CA VAL A 35 -1.96 -8.33 -1.94
C VAL A 35 -1.06 -7.88 -0.80
N GLU A 36 -1.23 -8.43 0.41
CA GLU A 36 -0.36 -8.12 1.56
C GLU A 36 1.12 -8.40 1.27
N SER A 37 1.43 -9.57 0.69
CA SER A 37 2.82 -9.90 0.30
C SER A 37 3.37 -8.91 -0.73
N LYS A 38 2.55 -8.47 -1.69
CA LYS A 38 2.95 -7.45 -2.67
C LYS A 38 3.21 -6.11 -2.01
N ILE A 39 2.40 -5.70 -1.03
CA ILE A 39 2.63 -4.44 -0.32
C ILE A 39 3.95 -4.50 0.45
N ALA A 40 4.19 -5.57 1.23
CA ALA A 40 5.43 -5.73 1.98
C ALA A 40 6.67 -5.68 1.08
N ARG A 41 6.64 -6.36 -0.08
CA ARG A 41 7.71 -6.30 -1.08
C ARG A 41 7.89 -4.90 -1.65
N ALA A 42 6.80 -4.21 -1.99
CA ALA A 42 6.86 -2.85 -2.52
C ALA A 42 7.45 -1.86 -1.50
N TYR A 43 7.09 -1.98 -0.21
CA TYR A 43 7.72 -1.20 0.87
C TYR A 43 9.20 -1.49 1.01
N LEU A 44 9.59 -2.76 1.06
CA LEU A 44 11.00 -3.14 1.18
C LEU A 44 11.80 -2.57 0.01
N LEU A 45 11.29 -2.67 -1.21
CA LEU A 45 11.94 -2.09 -2.38
C LEU A 45 12.02 -0.56 -2.30
N LEU A 46 10.94 0.10 -1.88
CA LEU A 46 10.90 1.56 -1.72
C LEU A 46 11.93 2.04 -0.69
N LEU A 47 11.99 1.39 0.47
CA LEU A 47 12.96 1.70 1.52
C LEU A 47 14.39 1.40 1.06
N SER A 48 14.62 0.27 0.38
CA SER A 48 15.94 -0.11 -0.13
C SER A 48 16.46 0.88 -1.17
N ILE A 49 15.64 1.21 -2.17
CA ILE A 49 16.00 2.17 -3.22
C ILE A 49 16.13 3.58 -2.63
N GLY A 50 15.26 3.95 -1.68
CA GLY A 50 15.33 5.22 -0.98
C GLY A 50 16.62 5.37 -0.18
N ALA A 51 17.03 4.32 0.53
CA ALA A 51 18.31 4.27 1.23
C ALA A 51 19.48 4.42 0.24
N VAL A 52 19.49 3.64 -0.85
CA VAL A 52 20.50 3.75 -1.91
C VAL A 52 20.58 5.18 -2.46
N TYR A 53 19.44 5.83 -2.69
CA TYR A 53 19.39 7.20 -3.18
C TYR A 53 20.03 8.20 -2.20
N VAL A 54 19.71 8.09 -0.91
CA VAL A 54 20.31 8.93 0.13
C VAL A 54 21.81 8.69 0.21
N PHE A 55 22.28 7.44 0.15
CA PHE A 55 23.71 7.10 0.12
C PHE A 55 24.42 7.68 -1.11
N LEU A 56 23.82 7.60 -2.30
CA LEU A 56 24.38 8.15 -3.53
C LEU A 56 24.52 9.69 -3.47
N ARG A 57 23.66 10.37 -2.70
CA ARG A 57 23.68 11.82 -2.52
C ARG A 57 24.76 12.29 -1.55
N ILE A 58 24.98 11.59 -0.43
CA ILE A 58 25.92 12.00 0.63
C ILE A 58 27.39 11.97 0.14
N GLY A 59 27.67 11.44 -1.05
CA GLY A 59 28.91 11.73 -1.76
C GLY A 59 30.11 10.87 -1.36
N VAL A 60 29.89 9.74 -0.69
CA VAL A 60 30.98 8.79 -0.40
C VAL A 60 31.36 7.95 -1.64
N VAL A 61 30.55 7.97 -2.69
CA VAL A 61 30.75 7.11 -3.88
C VAL A 61 30.68 7.94 -5.16
N GLY A 62 31.80 8.56 -5.52
CA GLY A 62 31.97 9.21 -6.84
C GLY A 62 32.11 8.20 -7.99
N GLU A 63 32.49 6.97 -7.67
CA GLU A 63 32.62 5.85 -8.60
C GLU A 63 32.08 4.59 -7.93
N LEU A 64 31.11 3.92 -8.55
CA LEU A 64 30.55 2.66 -8.04
C LEU A 64 31.17 1.51 -8.83
N SER A 65 31.97 0.69 -8.16
CA SER A 65 32.54 -0.55 -8.71
C SER A 65 31.65 -1.72 -8.29
N MET A 66 30.84 -2.23 -9.22
CA MET A 66 30.10 -3.49 -9.06
C MET A 66 30.90 -4.59 -9.76
N GLY A 67 31.80 -5.23 -9.02
CA GLY A 67 32.69 -6.25 -9.59
C GLY A 67 33.60 -5.67 -10.69
N PRO A 68 33.64 -6.25 -11.91
CA PRO A 68 34.47 -5.73 -13.01
C PRO A 68 33.86 -4.50 -13.72
N VAL A 69 32.60 -4.13 -13.41
CA VAL A 69 31.92 -3.03 -14.07
C VAL A 69 32.09 -1.74 -13.26
N LYS A 70 32.84 -0.79 -13.83
CA LYS A 70 33.02 0.56 -13.27
C LYS A 70 31.97 1.49 -13.87
N ILE A 71 31.00 1.93 -13.07
CA ILE A 71 30.00 2.90 -13.52
C ILE A 71 30.55 4.30 -13.25
N SER A 72 31.14 4.91 -14.28
CA SER A 72 31.76 6.25 -14.20
C SER A 72 30.74 7.39 -14.21
N LYS A 73 29.49 7.14 -14.62
CA LYS A 73 28.42 8.14 -14.70
C LYS A 73 27.19 7.65 -13.94
N LEU A 74 27.07 8.07 -12.68
CA LEU A 74 25.90 7.78 -11.83
C LEU A 74 24.71 8.69 -12.14
N GLU A 75 24.90 9.71 -12.97
CA GLU A 75 23.90 10.73 -13.29
C GLU A 75 22.58 10.16 -13.85
N PRO A 76 22.56 9.21 -14.82
CA PRO A 76 21.30 8.66 -15.31
C PRO A 76 20.54 7.88 -14.23
N ILE A 77 21.29 7.21 -13.33
CA ILE A 77 20.72 6.47 -12.20
C ILE A 77 20.09 7.46 -11.21
N ARG A 78 20.80 8.55 -10.87
CA ARG A 78 20.28 9.61 -9.99
C ARG A 78 19.02 10.27 -10.56
N LEU A 79 18.98 10.53 -11.87
CA LEU A 79 17.82 11.10 -12.56
C LEU A 79 16.62 10.14 -12.60
N GLY A 80 16.87 8.83 -12.73
CA GLY A 80 15.82 7.81 -12.85
C GLY A 80 15.19 7.38 -11.52
N ILE A 81 15.90 7.53 -10.40
CA ILE A 81 15.42 7.07 -9.08
C ILE A 81 14.14 7.79 -8.60
N PRO A 82 14.00 9.13 -8.68
CA PRO A 82 12.81 9.79 -8.16
C PRO A 82 11.49 9.36 -8.83
N PRO A 83 11.41 9.18 -10.17
CA PRO A 83 10.25 8.55 -10.80
C PRO A 83 9.97 7.13 -10.31
N VAL A 84 11.01 6.31 -10.10
CA VAL A 84 10.85 4.94 -9.58
C VAL A 84 10.30 4.94 -8.15
N LEU A 85 10.83 5.80 -7.27
CA LEU A 85 10.34 5.93 -5.90
C LEU A 85 8.89 6.42 -5.86
N ALA A 86 8.53 7.38 -6.70
CA ALA A 86 7.16 7.85 -6.83
C ALA A 86 6.21 6.76 -7.36
N TYR A 87 6.65 5.97 -8.34
CA TYR A 87 5.90 4.81 -8.83
C TYR A 87 5.70 3.74 -7.75
N LEU A 88 6.72 3.47 -6.92
CA LEU A 88 6.60 2.53 -5.81
C LEU A 88 5.65 3.06 -4.72
N ALA A 89 5.68 4.37 -4.42
CA ALA A 89 4.73 4.98 -3.50
C ALA A 89 3.28 4.90 -4.01
N TYR A 90 3.07 5.14 -5.30
CA TYR A 90 1.81 4.89 -5.99
C TYR A 90 1.39 3.42 -5.86
N SER A 91 2.28 2.49 -6.19
CA SER A 91 2.00 1.05 -6.17
C SER A 91 1.56 0.56 -4.80
N VAL A 92 2.26 1.01 -3.74
CA VAL A 92 1.87 0.77 -2.35
C VAL A 92 0.45 1.26 -2.08
N SER A 93 0.13 2.48 -2.50
CA SER A 93 -1.18 3.10 -2.25
C SER A 93 -2.32 2.42 -3.00
N ALA A 94 -2.08 2.02 -4.26
CA ALA A 94 -3.03 1.26 -5.04
C ALA A 94 -3.28 -0.13 -4.42
N LEU A 95 -2.23 -0.79 -3.92
CA LEU A 95 -2.36 -2.08 -3.23
C LEU A 95 -3.08 -1.95 -1.88
N ILE A 96 -2.83 -0.89 -1.10
CA ILE A 96 -3.59 -0.58 0.13
C ILE A 96 -5.07 -0.40 -0.21
N GLY A 97 -5.40 0.39 -1.23
CA GLY A 97 -6.80 0.57 -1.65
C GLY A 97 -7.46 -0.72 -2.09
N ARG A 98 -6.71 -1.61 -2.76
CA ARG A 98 -7.18 -2.95 -3.09
C ARG A 98 -7.41 -3.81 -1.85
N SER A 99 -6.51 -3.76 -0.86
CA SER A 99 -6.66 -4.48 0.41
C SER A 99 -7.96 -4.06 1.13
N VAL A 100 -8.20 -2.75 1.25
CA VAL A 100 -9.45 -2.19 1.82
C VAL A 100 -10.70 -2.67 1.08
N MET A 101 -10.64 -2.78 -0.25
CA MET A 101 -11.76 -3.29 -1.04
C MET A 101 -12.04 -4.77 -0.78
N ILE A 102 -10.99 -5.60 -0.72
CA ILE A 102 -11.13 -7.05 -0.44
C ILE A 102 -11.68 -7.24 0.98
N ASP A 103 -11.17 -6.49 1.94
CA ASP A 103 -11.63 -6.44 3.32
C ASP A 103 -13.14 -6.11 3.42
N ALA A 104 -13.60 -5.06 2.72
CA ALA A 104 -15.02 -4.72 2.64
C ALA A 104 -15.88 -5.84 2.01
N ILE A 105 -15.35 -6.56 1.02
CA ILE A 105 -16.04 -7.70 0.40
C ILE A 105 -16.10 -8.88 1.38
N CYS A 106 -15.00 -9.17 2.10
CA CYS A 106 -14.96 -10.19 3.15
C CYS A 106 -16.04 -9.92 4.18
N ASP A 107 -16.09 -8.71 4.74
CA ASP A 107 -17.07 -8.32 5.76
C ASP A 107 -18.50 -8.52 5.29
N GLU A 108 -18.83 -8.06 4.07
CA GLU A 108 -20.18 -8.21 3.53
C GLU A 108 -20.57 -9.69 3.36
N VAL A 109 -19.63 -10.51 2.90
CA VAL A 109 -19.84 -11.94 2.69
C VAL A 109 -20.01 -12.66 4.03
N PHE A 110 -19.15 -12.40 5.02
CA PHE A 110 -19.29 -12.97 6.36
C PHE A 110 -20.58 -12.50 7.03
N ARG A 111 -20.93 -11.22 6.92
CA ARG A 111 -22.16 -10.65 7.49
C ARG A 111 -23.41 -11.32 6.92
N LYS A 112 -23.44 -11.55 5.60
CA LYS A 112 -24.60 -12.08 4.90
C LYS A 112 -24.74 -13.60 5.00
N PHE A 113 -23.66 -14.34 4.75
CA PHE A 113 -23.72 -15.79 4.60
C PHE A 113 -23.26 -16.56 5.85
N LEU A 114 -22.47 -15.94 6.73
CA LEU A 114 -21.96 -16.53 7.96
C LEU A 114 -22.19 -15.63 9.19
N PRO A 115 -23.44 -15.21 9.46
CA PRO A 115 -23.75 -14.20 10.49
C PRO A 115 -23.39 -14.65 11.92
N GLY A 116 -23.24 -15.96 12.16
CA GLY A 116 -22.72 -16.49 13.42
C GLY A 116 -21.24 -16.14 13.62
N VAL A 117 -20.43 -16.34 12.58
CA VAL A 117 -18.99 -16.01 12.56
C VAL A 117 -18.79 -14.50 12.61
N TYR A 118 -19.62 -13.74 11.89
CA TYR A 118 -19.57 -12.28 11.90
C TYR A 118 -19.89 -11.68 13.26
N ARG A 119 -20.99 -12.11 13.91
CA ARG A 119 -21.39 -11.61 15.25
C ARG A 119 -20.37 -11.91 16.34
N GLN A 120 -19.64 -13.03 16.21
CA GLN A 120 -18.57 -13.38 17.13
C GLN A 120 -17.23 -12.75 16.76
N GLN A 121 -17.18 -11.91 15.71
CA GLN A 121 -15.96 -11.28 15.18
C GLN A 121 -14.86 -12.29 14.83
N LEU A 122 -15.20 -13.56 14.57
CA LEU A 122 -14.21 -14.59 14.24
C LEU A 122 -13.59 -14.41 12.84
N HIS A 123 -14.24 -13.65 11.97
CA HIS A 123 -13.75 -13.34 10.63
C HIS A 123 -12.47 -12.51 10.66
N THR A 124 -12.30 -11.62 11.65
CA THR A 124 -11.11 -10.77 11.83
C THR A 124 -9.85 -11.59 12.13
N SER A 125 -10.03 -12.80 12.70
CA SER A 125 -8.94 -13.76 12.93
C SER A 125 -8.64 -14.63 11.71
N LEU A 126 -9.57 -14.72 10.75
CA LEU A 126 -9.42 -15.46 9.50
C LEU A 126 -8.83 -14.58 8.38
N THR A 127 -9.11 -13.28 8.43
CA THR A 127 -8.41 -12.29 7.62
C THR A 127 -6.94 -12.28 8.01
N PRO A 128 -6.00 -12.29 7.04
CA PRO A 128 -4.58 -12.18 7.34
C PRO A 128 -4.34 -10.94 8.21
N SER A 129 -3.41 -11.02 9.17
CA SER A 129 -2.99 -9.80 9.88
C SER A 129 -2.49 -8.82 8.83
N SER A 130 -3.29 -7.81 8.53
CA SER A 130 -2.93 -6.80 7.56
C SER A 130 -1.67 -6.14 8.08
N THR A 131 -0.67 -6.02 7.23
CA THR A 131 0.59 -5.36 7.60
C THR A 131 0.32 -3.88 7.91
N ILE A 132 -0.86 -3.33 7.57
CA ILE A 132 -1.04 -1.88 7.37
C ILE A 132 -2.31 -1.24 7.92
N VAL A 133 -3.51 -1.86 8.02
CA VAL A 133 -4.70 -1.06 8.46
C VAL A 133 -5.80 -1.80 9.23
N SER A 134 -6.43 -2.85 8.72
CA SER A 134 -7.76 -3.29 9.23
C SER A 134 -7.70 -4.24 10.43
N SER A 135 -6.87 -5.28 10.35
CA SER A 135 -6.84 -6.35 11.37
C SER A 135 -6.51 -5.85 12.79
N ASP A 136 -5.65 -4.85 12.92
CA ASP A 136 -5.17 -4.43 14.24
C ASP A 136 -6.18 -3.53 14.95
N VAL A 137 -6.94 -2.70 14.23
CA VAL A 137 -7.98 -1.84 14.81
C VAL A 137 -9.13 -2.70 15.31
N GLU A 138 -9.59 -3.63 14.48
CA GLU A 138 -10.64 -4.58 14.87
C GLU A 138 -10.17 -5.51 16.00
N MET A 139 -8.88 -5.86 16.04
CA MET A 139 -8.32 -6.62 17.15
C MET A 139 -8.20 -5.80 18.44
N VAL A 140 -7.89 -4.50 18.38
CA VAL A 140 -7.92 -3.62 19.56
C VAL A 140 -9.34 -3.54 20.12
N ASP A 141 -10.34 -3.39 19.26
CA ASP A 141 -11.75 -3.32 19.65
C ASP A 141 -12.24 -4.68 20.18
N PHE A 142 -11.83 -5.79 19.56
CA PHE A 142 -12.14 -7.15 20.02
C PHE A 142 -11.53 -7.47 21.39
N ILE A 143 -10.28 -7.06 21.63
CA ILE A 143 -9.56 -7.34 22.89
C ILE A 143 -9.96 -6.36 24.00
N GLY A 144 -10.64 -5.25 23.67
CA GLY A 144 -10.89 -4.17 24.63
C GLY A 144 -9.60 -3.52 25.11
N GLY A 145 -8.65 -3.32 24.19
CA GLY A 145 -7.30 -2.89 24.50
C GLY A 145 -7.21 -1.49 25.13
N PRO A 146 -6.16 -1.21 25.93
CA PRO A 146 -5.94 0.11 26.52
C PRO A 146 -5.78 1.18 25.43
N THR A 147 -6.17 2.43 25.71
CA THR A 147 -6.09 3.58 24.77
C THR A 147 -4.71 3.72 24.08
N LEU A 148 -3.63 3.32 24.76
CA LEU A 148 -2.27 3.30 24.21
C LEU A 148 -2.10 2.39 22.99
N LEU A 149 -2.79 1.23 22.96
CA LEU A 149 -2.73 0.30 21.84
C LEU A 149 -3.40 0.92 20.60
N ALA A 150 -4.55 1.57 20.77
CA ALA A 150 -5.24 2.30 19.70
C ALA A 150 -4.36 3.41 19.10
N TRP A 151 -3.67 4.19 19.94
CA TRP A 151 -2.70 5.19 19.48
C TRP A 151 -1.51 4.57 18.74
N GLY A 152 -1.01 3.43 19.21
CA GLY A 152 0.06 2.68 18.54
C GLY A 152 -0.34 2.24 17.13
N VAL A 153 -1.55 1.71 16.97
CA VAL A 153 -2.10 1.32 15.67
C VAL A 153 -2.31 2.52 14.77
N ALA A 154 -2.89 3.61 15.28
CA ALA A 154 -3.08 4.85 14.52
C ALA A 154 -1.75 5.44 14.02
N LEU A 155 -0.72 5.45 14.89
CA LEU A 155 0.62 5.90 14.52
C LEU A 155 1.23 4.98 13.47
N LYS A 156 1.17 3.65 13.66
CA LYS A 156 1.65 2.67 12.68
C LYS A 156 1.01 2.92 11.31
N ASN A 157 -0.32 3.00 11.25
CA ASN A 157 -1.06 3.18 10.00
C ASN A 157 -0.68 4.52 9.33
N THR A 158 -0.57 5.60 10.12
CA THR A 158 -0.12 6.91 9.63
C THR A 158 1.29 6.84 9.04
N VAL A 159 2.22 6.25 9.78
CA VAL A 159 3.62 6.09 9.35
C VAL A 159 3.71 5.28 8.07
N VAL A 160 3.00 4.16 8.02
CA VAL A 160 2.98 3.31 6.83
C VAL A 160 2.44 4.11 5.65
N VAL A 161 1.26 4.74 5.76
CA VAL A 161 0.69 5.52 4.64
C VAL A 161 1.58 6.70 4.22
N CYS A 162 2.18 7.43 5.16
CA CYS A 162 2.91 8.66 4.86
C CYS A 162 4.36 8.44 4.38
N ILE A 163 5.09 7.45 4.91
CA ILE A 163 6.51 7.23 4.59
C ILE A 163 6.80 7.15 3.08
N PRO A 164 6.04 6.39 2.26
CA PRO A 164 6.27 6.30 0.83
C PRO A 164 6.29 7.66 0.13
N TYR A 165 5.37 8.54 0.52
CA TYR A 165 5.25 9.88 -0.04
C TYR A 165 6.34 10.80 0.45
N VAL A 166 6.71 10.72 1.73
CA VAL A 166 7.83 11.49 2.27
C VAL A 166 9.12 11.14 1.50
N ILE A 167 9.37 9.85 1.25
CA ILE A 167 10.54 9.40 0.48
C ILE A 167 10.47 9.87 -0.97
N ALA A 168 9.32 9.72 -1.64
CA ALA A 168 9.15 10.15 -3.03
C ALA A 168 9.32 11.67 -3.19
N ILE A 169 8.71 12.47 -2.31
CA ILE A 169 8.82 13.94 -2.33
C ILE A 169 10.24 14.37 -2.02
N ALA A 170 10.87 13.81 -0.98
CA ALA A 170 12.27 14.10 -0.66
C ALA A 170 13.19 13.78 -1.85
N ALA A 171 12.93 12.68 -2.57
CA ALA A 171 13.72 12.31 -3.74
C ALA A 171 13.66 13.36 -4.85
N VAL A 172 12.46 13.89 -5.14
CA VAL A 172 12.25 14.96 -6.12
C VAL A 172 12.89 16.27 -5.65
N VAL A 173 12.72 16.66 -4.38
CA VAL A 173 13.35 17.86 -3.83
C VAL A 173 14.87 17.78 -3.97
N TYR A 174 15.46 16.62 -3.66
CA TYR A 174 16.90 16.43 -3.81
C TYR A 174 17.38 16.46 -5.26
N LEU A 175 16.52 16.10 -6.22
CA LEU A 175 16.84 16.21 -7.64
C LEU A 175 17.01 17.68 -8.06
N PHE A 176 16.16 18.58 -7.56
CA PHE A 176 16.25 20.02 -7.83
C PHE A 176 17.43 20.71 -7.14
N LEU A 177 17.91 20.13 -6.04
CA LEU A 177 19.06 20.63 -5.31
C LEU A 177 20.40 20.11 -5.86
N ASP A 178 20.39 19.23 -6.88
CA ASP A 178 21.62 18.72 -7.50
C ASP A 178 22.13 19.72 -8.56
N PRO A 179 23.25 20.42 -8.32
CA PRO A 179 23.79 21.40 -9.27
C PRO A 179 24.32 20.77 -10.56
N GLY A 180 24.52 19.45 -10.59
CA GLY A 180 25.00 18.72 -11.77
C GLY A 180 23.89 18.25 -12.71
N ALA A 181 22.61 18.37 -12.33
CA ALA A 181 21.53 17.77 -13.09
C ALA A 181 21.06 18.65 -14.26
N PRO A 182 20.88 18.09 -15.48
CA PRO A 182 20.45 18.85 -16.64
C PRO A 182 18.99 19.29 -16.48
N GLY A 183 18.77 20.60 -16.54
CA GLY A 183 17.47 21.23 -16.26
C GLY A 183 16.26 20.53 -16.89
N PRO A 184 16.25 20.23 -18.20
CA PRO A 184 15.11 19.54 -18.83
C PRO A 184 14.82 18.16 -18.25
N ALA A 185 15.85 17.36 -17.91
CA ALA A 185 15.66 16.02 -17.36
C ALA A 185 15.08 16.06 -15.94
N VAL A 186 15.50 17.04 -15.14
CA VAL A 186 14.96 17.28 -13.80
C VAL A 186 13.45 17.57 -13.87
N TRP A 187 13.03 18.44 -14.79
CA TRP A 187 11.62 18.77 -14.97
C TRP A 187 10.79 17.56 -15.42
N ILE A 188 11.30 16.76 -16.35
CA ILE A 188 10.61 15.53 -16.79
C ILE A 188 10.47 14.56 -15.62
N GLY A 189 11.56 14.31 -14.89
CA GLY A 189 11.54 13.43 -13.71
C GLY A 189 10.56 13.90 -12.65
N ALA A 190 10.57 15.19 -12.34
CA ALA A 190 9.64 15.80 -11.39
C ALA A 190 8.17 15.70 -11.85
N ALA A 191 7.89 15.93 -13.13
CA ALA A 191 6.54 15.83 -13.68
C ALA A 191 6.00 14.40 -13.60
N VAL A 192 6.82 13.40 -13.96
CA VAL A 192 6.47 11.98 -13.86
C VAL A 192 6.27 11.57 -12.40
N SER A 193 7.15 11.99 -11.48
CA SER A 193 6.99 11.73 -10.06
C SER A 193 5.72 12.37 -9.49
N ALA A 194 5.42 13.61 -9.85
CA ALA A 194 4.22 14.32 -9.41
C ALA A 194 2.96 13.59 -9.88
N LEU A 195 2.93 13.10 -11.13
CA LEU A 195 1.83 12.31 -11.67
C LEU A 195 1.55 11.07 -10.81
N PHE A 196 2.60 10.30 -10.47
CA PHE A 196 2.44 9.12 -9.62
C PHE A 196 2.00 9.47 -8.20
N VAL A 197 2.54 10.54 -7.61
CA VAL A 197 2.12 11.01 -6.28
C VAL A 197 0.63 11.39 -6.28
N VAL A 198 0.16 12.11 -7.31
CA VAL A 198 -1.26 12.47 -7.45
C VAL A 198 -2.12 11.23 -7.60
N PHE A 199 -1.75 10.28 -8.46
CA PHE A 199 -2.52 9.04 -8.61
C PHE A 199 -2.54 8.20 -7.33
N GLY A 200 -1.44 8.17 -6.58
CA GLY A 200 -1.38 7.51 -5.27
C GLY A 200 -2.34 8.15 -4.29
N ALA A 201 -2.32 9.49 -4.19
CA ALA A 201 -3.21 10.24 -3.31
C ALA A 201 -4.68 10.00 -3.66
N VAL A 202 -5.04 9.99 -4.94
CA VAL A 202 -6.41 9.66 -5.39
C VAL A 202 -6.82 8.26 -4.94
N HIS A 203 -5.94 7.26 -5.07
CA HIS A 203 -6.25 5.89 -4.61
C HIS A 203 -6.46 5.82 -3.10
N LEU A 204 -5.64 6.55 -2.30
CA LEU A 204 -5.83 6.61 -0.85
C LEU A 204 -7.15 7.30 -0.47
N VAL A 205 -7.51 8.38 -1.16
CA VAL A 205 -8.80 9.06 -0.93
C VAL A 205 -9.96 8.12 -1.24
N VAL A 206 -9.90 7.41 -2.37
CA VAL A 206 -10.93 6.41 -2.72
C VAL A 206 -11.01 5.31 -1.67
N ALA A 207 -9.87 4.77 -1.22
CA ALA A 207 -9.81 3.75 -0.18
C ALA A 207 -10.44 4.25 1.13
N PHE A 208 -10.10 5.47 1.55
CA PHE A 208 -10.65 6.08 2.76
C PHE A 208 -12.16 6.31 2.67
N VAL A 209 -12.65 6.74 1.51
CA VAL A 209 -14.10 6.88 1.27
C VAL A 209 -14.80 5.51 1.33
N VAL A 210 -14.19 4.44 0.82
CA VAL A 210 -14.76 3.09 0.94
C VAL A 210 -14.84 2.67 2.40
N GLU A 211 -13.78 2.90 3.17
CA GLU A 211 -13.71 2.56 4.60
C GLU A 211 -14.78 3.32 5.41
N LEU A 212 -14.93 4.63 5.19
CA LEU A 212 -15.93 5.44 5.88
C LEU A 212 -17.39 5.03 5.60
N ASN A 213 -17.65 4.41 4.44
CA ASN A 213 -18.99 3.95 4.08
C ASN A 213 -19.31 2.53 4.57
N LYS A 214 -18.39 1.87 5.30
CA LYS A 214 -18.64 0.55 5.92
C LYS A 214 -19.53 0.63 7.16
N GLY A 215 -19.50 1.76 7.88
CA GLY A 215 -20.31 2.02 9.09
C GLY A 215 -21.73 2.47 8.78
#